data_AF-A0A7I8MX06-F1
#
_entry.id   AF-A0A7I8MX06-F1
#
_cell.length_a   1.000
_cell.length_b   1.000
_cell.length_c   1.000
_cell.angle_alpha   90.00
_cell.angle_beta   90.00
_cell.angle_gamma   90.00
#
_symmetry.space_group_name_H-M   'P 1'
#
loop_
_entity.id
_entity.type
_entity.pdbx_description
1 polymer ?
#
loop_
_entity_poly.entity_id
_entity_poly.type
_entity_poly.pdbx_seq_one_letter_code
_entity_poly.pdbx_strand_id
1 'polypeptide(L)'
;MATEKPSIKEYLDEENRVIFACPDCNKKKAVRIPPQSSNQPSPLLRCRCDCGHPFSVTLERRKHPRKRVNLSGTYMSLLRDQHGPVQVLDISRAGVLLEFAVPSILEKGNLIFLEFQLDDQKRSLIHREVEICSVNGKRMGGTFTSEDHQDQLRLYLEEHGLVSKKESRVLTDELDTDSECVGRPWDELLSIFS
;
A
#
# COMPACT_ATOMS: atom_id res chain seq x y z
N MET A 1 18.55 1.15 31.46
CA MET A 1 17.78 2.02 30.55
C MET A 1 18.13 1.60 29.14
N ALA A 2 17.18 1.08 28.36
CA ALA A 2 17.45 0.66 26.99
C ALA A 2 17.64 1.91 26.13
N THR A 3 18.86 2.16 25.66
CA THR A 3 19.14 3.22 24.69
C THR A 3 18.53 2.82 23.36
N GLU A 4 17.53 3.59 22.90
CA GLU A 4 16.98 3.46 21.55
C GLU A 4 18.11 3.68 20.55
N LYS A 5 18.37 2.69 19.69
CA LYS A 5 19.39 2.81 18.64
C LYS A 5 18.90 3.81 17.59
N PRO A 6 19.76 4.74 17.12
CA PRO A 6 19.37 5.68 16.07
C PRO A 6 18.97 4.91 14.80
N SER A 7 17.76 5.17 14.32
CA SER A 7 17.21 4.61 13.09
C SER A 7 17.05 5.70 12.04
N ILE A 8 17.75 5.55 10.91
CA ILE A 8 17.67 6.47 9.77
C ILE A 8 16.81 5.81 8.69
N LYS A 9 15.96 6.57 7.99
CA LYS A 9 15.16 6.06 6.86
C LYS A 9 15.78 6.54 5.55
N GLU A 10 16.00 5.61 4.63
CA GLU A 10 16.63 5.90 3.33
C GLU A 10 15.93 5.14 2.20
N TYR A 11 16.00 5.72 1.00
CA TYR A 11 15.40 5.17 -0.21
C TYR A 11 16.46 4.48 -1.08
N LEU A 12 16.02 3.52 -1.89
CA LEU A 12 16.87 2.90 -2.90
C LEU A 12 16.97 3.79 -4.15
N ASP A 13 18.15 3.84 -4.75
CA ASP A 13 18.35 4.40 -6.09
C ASP A 13 17.90 3.42 -7.19
N GLU A 14 17.99 3.86 -8.45
CA GLU A 14 17.62 3.08 -9.64
C GLU A 14 18.43 1.78 -9.79
N GLU A 15 19.61 1.71 -9.17
CA GLU A 15 20.50 0.53 -9.17
C GLU A 15 20.31 -0.36 -7.93
N ASN A 16 19.23 -0.17 -7.15
CA ASN A 16 19.00 -0.82 -5.86
C ASN A 16 20.13 -0.60 -4.83
N ARG A 17 20.76 0.58 -4.83
CA ARG A 17 21.72 0.99 -3.81
C ARG A 17 21.07 1.94 -2.81
N VAL A 18 21.49 1.83 -1.56
CA VAL A 18 21.20 2.83 -0.52
C VAL A 18 22.48 3.58 -0.18
N ILE A 19 22.41 4.90 -0.06
CA ILE A 19 23.49 5.75 0.44
C ILE A 19 23.03 6.34 1.77
N PHE A 20 23.80 6.13 2.83
CA PHE A 20 23.51 6.68 4.16
C PHE A 20 24.74 7.27 4.81
N ALA A 21 24.56 8.25 5.68
CA ALA A 21 25.61 8.83 6.50
C ALA A 21 25.60 8.26 7.93
N CYS A 22 26.77 7.99 8.49
CA CYS A 22 26.88 7.67 9.91
C CYS A 22 26.41 8.86 10.76
N PRO A 23 25.51 8.67 11.74
CA PRO A 23 24.99 9.77 12.55
C PRO A 23 26.03 10.43 13.46
N ASP A 24 27.16 9.75 13.70
CA ASP A 24 28.22 10.20 14.60
C ASP A 24 29.36 10.93 13.87
N CYS A 25 29.92 10.33 12.82
CA CYS A 25 31.06 10.90 12.08
C CYS A 25 30.72 11.41 10.68
N ASN A 26 29.46 11.34 10.27
CA ASN A 26 28.94 11.78 8.95
C ASN A 26 29.59 11.11 7.72
N LYS A 27 30.35 10.02 7.92
CA LYS A 27 30.92 9.24 6.80
C LYS A 27 29.80 8.54 6.03
N LYS A 28 29.81 8.71 4.71
CA LYS A 28 28.83 8.09 3.80
C LYS A 28 29.23 6.65 3.45
N LYS A 29 28.25 5.77 3.35
CA LYS A 29 28.41 4.39 2.89
C LYS A 29 27.34 4.06 1.87
N ALA A 30 27.73 3.40 0.78
CA ALA A 30 26.82 2.87 -0.23
C ALA A 30 26.72 1.35 -0.07
N VAL A 31 25.48 0.82 -0.04
CA VAL A 31 25.23 -0.62 0.07
C VAL A 31 24.27 -1.03 -1.05
N ARG A 32 24.66 -2.05 -1.83
CA ARG A 32 23.77 -2.70 -2.81
C ARG A 32 22.81 -3.64 -2.10
N ILE A 33 21.52 -3.51 -2.39
CA ILE A 33 20.47 -4.34 -1.82
C ILE A 33 20.00 -5.30 -2.90
N PRO A 34 20.05 -6.61 -2.65
CA PRO A 34 19.53 -7.56 -3.62
C PRO A 34 18.04 -7.32 -3.87
N PRO A 35 17.58 -7.41 -5.13
CA PRO A 35 16.16 -7.33 -5.43
C PRO A 35 15.44 -8.44 -4.65
N GLN A 36 14.43 -8.05 -3.88
CA GLN A 36 13.56 -8.95 -3.13
C GLN A 36 12.12 -8.53 -3.44
N SER A 37 11.17 -9.47 -3.37
CA SER A 37 9.74 -9.20 -3.59
C SER A 37 9.26 -7.98 -2.80
N SER A 38 8.47 -7.12 -3.44
CA SER A 38 7.87 -5.89 -2.88
C SER A 38 7.08 -6.08 -1.58
N ASN A 39 6.67 -7.32 -1.28
CA ASN A 39 5.83 -7.67 -0.13
C ASN A 39 6.62 -8.06 1.13
N GLN A 40 7.94 -7.91 1.15
CA GLN A 40 8.76 -8.11 2.35
C GLN A 40 8.80 -6.83 3.19
N PRO A 41 8.77 -6.92 4.54
CA PRO A 41 8.91 -5.75 5.40
C PRO A 41 10.19 -4.98 5.06
N SER A 42 10.13 -3.64 5.15
CA SER A 42 11.27 -2.73 4.98
C SER A 42 12.51 -3.31 5.67
N PRO A 43 13.54 -3.75 4.92
CA PRO A 43 14.68 -4.39 5.54
C PRO A 43 15.37 -3.39 6.48
N LEU A 44 15.50 -3.78 7.75
CA LEU A 44 16.31 -3.07 8.73
C LEU A 44 17.77 -3.50 8.54
N LEU A 45 18.58 -2.65 7.95
CA LEU A 45 20.02 -2.83 7.88
C LEU A 45 20.65 -2.44 9.20
N ARG A 46 21.32 -3.39 9.86
CA ARG A 46 22.18 -3.09 11.01
C ARG A 46 23.55 -2.71 10.48
N CYS A 47 24.00 -1.49 10.77
CA CYS A 47 25.26 -0.95 10.29
C CYS A 47 26.20 -0.68 11.45
N ARG A 48 27.50 -0.91 11.21
CA ARG A 48 28.58 -0.43 12.06
C ARG A 48 29.51 0.41 11.18
N CYS A 49 29.73 1.65 11.57
CA CYS A 49 30.69 2.52 10.90
C CYS A 49 32.12 2.15 11.30
N ASP A 50 33.11 2.53 10.49
CA ASP A 50 34.53 2.40 10.82
C ASP A 50 34.93 3.26 12.03
N CYS A 51 34.14 4.28 12.41
CA CYS A 51 34.31 4.99 13.68
C CYS A 51 33.85 4.17 14.91
N GLY A 52 33.29 2.98 14.70
CA GLY A 52 32.78 2.11 15.76
C GLY A 52 31.30 2.32 16.10
N HIS A 53 30.68 3.42 15.66
CA HIS A 53 29.28 3.72 15.97
C HIS A 53 28.30 2.73 15.32
N PRO A 54 27.48 2.01 16.10
CA PRO A 54 26.42 1.15 15.58
C PRO A 54 25.13 1.95 15.37
N PHE A 55 24.49 1.76 14.22
CA PHE A 55 23.20 2.39 13.90
C PHE A 55 22.38 1.46 13.01
N SER A 56 21.12 1.78 12.78
CA SER A 56 20.27 1.02 11.87
C SER A 56 19.68 1.90 10.78
N VAL A 57 19.58 1.35 9.58
CA VAL A 57 19.00 2.01 8.42
C VAL A 57 17.75 1.22 8.01
N THR A 58 16.60 1.86 8.06
CA THR A 58 15.34 1.31 7.58
C THR A 58 15.20 1.67 6.11
N LEU A 59 15.18 0.66 5.24
CA LEU A 59 15.00 0.87 3.81
C LEU A 59 13.53 1.11 3.47
N GLU A 60 13.23 2.29 2.95
CA GLU A 60 11.91 2.59 2.38
C GLU A 60 11.88 2.13 0.92
N ARG A 61 11.08 1.09 0.66
CA ARG A 61 10.90 0.48 -0.67
C ARG A 61 9.57 0.86 -1.32
N ARG A 62 8.69 1.57 -0.59
CA ARG A 62 7.38 1.95 -1.12
C ARG A 62 7.55 2.97 -2.23
N LYS A 63 6.94 2.68 -3.39
CA LYS A 63 6.86 3.61 -4.53
C LYS A 63 5.90 4.76 -4.31
N HIS A 64 4.85 4.54 -3.51
CA HIS A 64 3.80 5.52 -3.25
C HIS A 64 3.78 5.94 -1.78
N PRO A 65 3.67 7.25 -1.49
CA PRO A 65 3.39 7.71 -0.14
C PRO A 65 2.05 7.15 0.34
N ARG A 66 1.88 7.05 1.66
CA ARG A 66 0.64 6.60 2.29
C ARG A 66 0.12 7.66 3.25
N LYS A 67 -1.19 7.88 3.25
CA LYS A 67 -1.89 8.66 4.27
C LYS A 67 -2.48 7.69 5.30
N ARG A 68 -2.23 7.96 6.58
CA ARG A 68 -2.96 7.29 7.67
C ARG A 68 -4.39 7.78 7.71
N VAL A 69 -5.34 6.86 7.79
CA VAL A 69 -6.77 7.12 7.83
C VAL A 69 -7.43 6.21 8.87
N ASN A 70 -8.71 6.41 9.13
CA ASN A 70 -9.53 5.50 9.92
C ASN A 70 -10.93 5.47 9.31
N LEU A 71 -11.06 4.80 8.17
CA LEU A 71 -12.29 4.78 7.40
C LEU A 71 -13.00 3.44 7.66
N SER A 72 -14.28 3.52 8.00
CA SER A 72 -15.09 2.32 8.14
C SER A 72 -15.50 1.79 6.76
N GLY A 73 -15.52 0.48 6.66
CA GLY A 73 -15.91 -0.22 5.44
C GLY A 73 -16.40 -1.63 5.70
N THR A 74 -16.71 -2.31 4.60
CA THR A 74 -17.06 -3.72 4.57
C THR A 74 -16.19 -4.41 3.52
N TYR A 75 -16.03 -5.72 3.67
CA TYR A 75 -15.39 -6.55 2.66
C TYR A 75 -16.23 -7.77 2.36
N MET A 76 -16.00 -8.33 1.19
CA MET A 76 -16.50 -9.63 0.77
C MET A 76 -15.38 -10.40 0.07
N SER A 77 -15.13 -11.63 0.48
CA SER A 77 -14.18 -12.49 -0.22
C SER A 77 -14.77 -13.00 -1.52
N LEU A 78 -13.98 -12.97 -2.58
CA LEU A 78 -14.39 -13.48 -3.89
C LEU A 78 -14.36 -15.01 -4.00
N LEU A 79 -13.56 -15.67 -3.15
CA LEU A 79 -13.32 -17.11 -3.18
C LEU A 79 -13.79 -17.83 -1.92
N ARG A 80 -14.21 -17.07 -0.90
CA ARG A 80 -14.70 -17.58 0.37
C ARG A 80 -16.07 -16.97 0.62
N ASP A 81 -16.98 -17.74 1.20
CA ASP A 81 -18.24 -17.23 1.71
C ASP A 81 -18.00 -16.48 3.03
N GLN A 82 -17.25 -15.38 2.94
CA GLN A 82 -16.84 -14.58 4.09
C GLN A 82 -16.96 -13.10 3.74
N HIS A 83 -17.70 -12.39 4.58
CA HIS A 83 -17.88 -10.95 4.48
C HIS A 83 -17.96 -10.35 5.89
N GLY A 84 -17.80 -9.04 6.00
CA GLY A 84 -17.94 -8.38 7.29
C GLY A 84 -17.36 -6.97 7.33
N PRO A 85 -17.36 -6.35 8.53
CA PRO A 85 -16.79 -5.03 8.73
C PRO A 85 -15.26 -5.05 8.68
N VAL A 86 -14.68 -3.96 8.18
CA VAL A 86 -13.24 -3.74 8.12
C VAL A 86 -12.92 -2.26 8.31
N GLN A 87 -11.80 -1.95 8.97
CA GLN A 87 -11.27 -0.59 9.03
C GLN A 87 -10.13 -0.43 8.04
N VAL A 88 -10.17 0.64 7.24
CA VAL A 88 -9.02 1.10 6.44
C VAL A 88 -8.17 2.01 7.31
N LEU A 89 -6.92 1.61 7.54
CA LEU A 89 -5.96 2.28 8.44
C LEU A 89 -4.94 3.15 7.69
N ASP A 90 -4.59 2.77 6.47
CA ASP A 90 -3.83 3.62 5.57
C ASP A 90 -4.26 3.40 4.12
N ILE A 91 -4.06 4.43 3.30
CA ILE A 91 -4.34 4.41 1.87
C ILE A 91 -3.19 5.05 1.10
N SER A 92 -2.95 4.52 -0.08
CA SER A 92 -1.98 4.98 -1.06
C SER A 92 -2.59 4.85 -2.46
N ARG A 93 -1.85 5.30 -3.48
CA ARG A 93 -2.27 5.08 -4.87
C ARG A 93 -2.43 3.60 -5.23
N ALA A 94 -1.58 2.73 -4.68
CA ALA A 94 -1.54 1.32 -5.08
C ALA A 94 -2.29 0.37 -4.15
N GLY A 95 -2.81 0.85 -3.01
CA GLY A 95 -3.44 -0.05 -2.05
C GLY A 95 -3.63 0.52 -0.67
N VAL A 96 -3.94 -0.37 0.26
CA VAL A 96 -4.49 -0.08 1.59
C VAL A 96 -3.88 -0.96 2.68
N LEU A 97 -3.96 -0.50 3.92
CA LEU A 97 -3.82 -1.33 5.11
C LEU A 97 -5.20 -1.48 5.76
N LEU A 98 -5.58 -2.73 6.03
CA LEU A 98 -6.86 -3.12 6.57
C LEU A 98 -6.70 -3.70 7.98
N GLU A 99 -7.69 -3.48 8.84
CA GLU A 99 -7.83 -4.13 10.13
C GLU A 99 -9.22 -4.75 10.28
N PHE A 100 -9.25 -6.06 10.47
CA PHE A 100 -10.47 -6.85 10.61
C PHE A 100 -10.84 -6.99 12.09
N ALA A 101 -12.14 -6.98 12.39
CA ALA A 101 -12.63 -7.11 13.77
C ALA A 101 -12.20 -8.44 14.42
N VAL A 102 -12.24 -9.51 13.62
CA VAL A 102 -11.83 -10.87 14.00
C VAL A 102 -10.70 -11.34 13.09
N PRO A 103 -9.84 -12.28 13.54
CA PRO A 103 -8.90 -12.94 12.64
C PRO A 103 -9.69 -13.57 11.49
N SER A 104 -9.35 -13.18 10.27
CA SER A 104 -10.01 -13.65 9.06
C SER A 104 -9.30 -14.89 8.52
N ILE A 105 -10.01 -15.75 7.80
CA ILE A 105 -9.43 -16.89 7.06
C ILE A 105 -8.73 -16.47 5.76
N LEU A 106 -8.73 -15.17 5.45
CA LEU A 106 -8.06 -14.62 4.29
C LEU A 106 -6.54 -14.83 4.38
N GLU A 107 -5.99 -15.28 3.28
CA GLU A 107 -4.56 -15.50 3.09
C GLU A 107 -4.01 -14.60 1.99
N LYS A 108 -2.68 -14.53 1.91
CA LYS A 108 -2.00 -13.83 0.82
C LYS A 108 -2.41 -14.40 -0.54
N GLY A 109 -2.71 -13.53 -1.50
CA GLY A 109 -3.19 -13.86 -2.84
C GLY A 109 -4.71 -14.01 -2.93
N ASN A 110 -5.45 -13.92 -1.82
CA ASN A 110 -6.91 -13.89 -1.88
C ASN A 110 -7.39 -12.52 -2.38
N LEU A 111 -8.40 -12.53 -3.25
CA LEU A 111 -9.08 -11.34 -3.71
C LEU A 111 -10.31 -11.07 -2.83
N ILE A 112 -10.50 -9.79 -2.51
CA ILE A 112 -11.68 -9.28 -1.82
C ILE A 112 -12.26 -8.11 -2.59
N PHE A 113 -13.57 -7.95 -2.51
CA PHE A 113 -14.19 -6.65 -2.73
C PHE A 113 -14.17 -5.86 -1.42
N LEU A 114 -13.70 -4.64 -1.50
CA LEU A 114 -13.63 -3.68 -0.40
C LEU A 114 -14.54 -2.50 -0.72
N GLU A 115 -15.48 -2.23 0.17
CA GLU A 115 -16.30 -1.01 0.17
C GLU A 115 -15.91 -0.16 1.38
N PHE A 116 -15.67 1.13 1.18
CA PHE A 116 -15.37 2.04 2.29
C PHE A 116 -15.78 3.47 1.99
N GLN A 117 -16.06 4.23 3.04
CA GLN A 117 -16.48 5.62 2.93
C GLN A 117 -15.31 6.57 3.20
N LEU A 118 -15.04 7.49 2.26
CA LEU A 118 -14.05 8.54 2.44
C LEU A 118 -14.48 9.56 3.50
N ASP A 119 -13.49 10.24 4.08
CA ASP A 119 -13.67 11.37 5.00
C ASP A 119 -13.70 12.73 4.27
N ASP A 120 -13.95 12.71 2.96
CA ASP A 120 -14.22 13.91 2.18
C ASP A 120 -15.59 14.51 2.53
N GLN A 121 -15.84 15.75 2.11
CA GLN A 121 -17.08 16.47 2.43
C GLN A 121 -18.33 15.73 1.94
N LYS A 122 -18.21 14.98 0.83
CA LYS A 122 -19.31 14.23 0.22
C LYS A 122 -19.49 12.85 0.84
N ARG A 123 -18.58 12.40 1.70
CA ARG A 123 -18.58 11.05 2.27
C ARG A 123 -18.68 10.00 1.16
N SER A 124 -17.85 10.16 0.15
CA SER A 124 -17.86 9.39 -1.09
C SER A 124 -17.67 7.91 -0.80
N LEU A 125 -18.54 7.07 -1.37
CA LEU A 125 -18.46 5.62 -1.26
C LEU A 125 -17.52 5.08 -2.34
N ILE A 126 -16.54 4.27 -1.94
CA ILE A 126 -15.53 3.71 -2.83
C ILE A 126 -15.63 2.19 -2.82
N HIS A 127 -15.52 1.61 -4.01
CA HIS A 127 -15.46 0.17 -4.21
C HIS A 127 -14.18 -0.25 -4.92
N ARG A 128 -13.46 -1.23 -4.39
CA ARG A 128 -12.23 -1.73 -4.99
C ARG A 128 -12.12 -3.24 -4.86
N GLU A 129 -11.66 -3.89 -5.92
CA GLU A 129 -11.09 -5.22 -5.82
C GLU A 129 -9.65 -5.10 -5.29
N VAL A 130 -9.34 -5.91 -4.28
CA VAL A 130 -8.09 -5.84 -3.52
C VAL A 130 -7.52 -7.24 -3.38
N GLU A 131 -6.27 -7.41 -3.76
CA GLU A 131 -5.50 -8.64 -3.48
C GLU A 131 -4.78 -8.50 -2.13
N ILE A 132 -4.98 -9.46 -1.23
CA ILE A 132 -4.26 -9.52 0.04
C ILE A 132 -2.78 -9.82 -0.21
N CYS A 133 -1.90 -8.88 0.11
CA CYS A 133 -0.46 -9.01 -0.16
C CYS A 133 0.36 -9.33 1.11
N SER A 134 -0.21 -9.13 2.30
CA SER A 134 0.40 -9.46 3.59
C SER A 134 -0.65 -9.71 4.67
N VAL A 135 -0.35 -10.62 5.61
CA VAL A 135 -1.21 -10.95 6.75
C VAL A 135 -0.39 -10.88 8.03
N ASN A 136 -0.86 -10.12 9.01
CA ASN A 136 -0.27 -10.00 10.35
C ASN A 136 -1.39 -9.95 11.40
N GLY A 137 -1.83 -11.14 11.82
CA GLY A 137 -2.96 -11.29 12.73
C GLY A 137 -4.24 -10.72 12.13
N LYS A 138 -4.78 -9.66 12.75
CA LYS A 138 -5.98 -8.96 12.27
C LYS A 138 -5.70 -7.89 11.23
N ARG A 139 -4.43 -7.57 10.96
CA ARG A 139 -4.04 -6.55 9.99
C ARG A 139 -3.59 -7.19 8.70
N MET A 140 -4.08 -6.68 7.58
CA MET A 140 -3.69 -7.18 6.26
C MET A 140 -3.40 -6.02 5.32
N GLY A 141 -2.31 -6.14 4.58
CA GLY A 141 -2.04 -5.24 3.46
C GLY A 141 -2.78 -5.73 2.23
N GLY A 142 -3.39 -4.79 1.51
CA GLY A 142 -4.09 -5.05 0.26
C GLY A 142 -3.54 -4.19 -0.87
N THR A 143 -3.41 -4.76 -2.06
CA THR A 143 -3.04 -4.06 -3.31
C THR A 143 -4.28 -3.93 -4.17
N PHE A 144 -4.56 -2.73 -4.70
CA PHE A 144 -5.64 -2.57 -5.67
C PHE A 144 -5.29 -3.31 -6.96
N THR A 145 -6.27 -3.95 -7.59
CA THR A 145 -6.06 -4.61 -8.89
C THR A 145 -5.78 -3.60 -10.02
N SER A 146 -6.19 -2.34 -9.84
CA SER A 146 -5.85 -1.21 -10.72
C SER A 146 -5.42 0.01 -9.90
N GLU A 147 -4.32 0.66 -10.31
CA GLU A 147 -3.90 1.98 -9.80
C GLU A 147 -4.58 3.14 -10.55
N ASP A 148 -5.24 2.87 -11.69
CA ASP A 148 -5.98 3.89 -12.43
C ASP A 148 -7.35 4.10 -11.76
N HIS A 149 -7.40 5.11 -10.91
CA HIS A 149 -8.62 5.54 -10.25
C HIS A 149 -9.27 6.64 -11.08
N GLN A 150 -10.49 6.41 -11.57
CA GLN A 150 -11.24 7.40 -12.36
C GLN A 150 -12.42 8.02 -11.58
N ASP A 151 -12.52 7.74 -10.28
CA ASP A 151 -13.61 8.16 -9.42
C ASP A 151 -13.12 9.11 -8.29
N GLN A 152 -13.95 9.28 -7.24
CA GLN A 152 -13.65 10.17 -6.12
C GLN A 152 -12.39 9.77 -5.35
N LEU A 153 -11.94 8.51 -5.42
CA LEU A 153 -10.69 8.12 -4.79
C LEU A 153 -9.51 8.86 -5.42
N ARG A 154 -9.51 9.10 -6.73
CA ARG A 154 -8.44 9.86 -7.39
C ARG A 154 -8.32 11.27 -6.84
N LEU A 155 -9.45 11.98 -6.79
CA LEU A 155 -9.50 13.36 -6.29
C LEU A 155 -9.03 13.43 -4.85
N TYR A 156 -9.47 12.47 -4.04
CA TYR A 156 -9.04 12.34 -2.66
C TYR A 156 -7.53 12.13 -2.52
N LEU A 157 -6.94 11.25 -3.34
CA LEU A 157 -5.50 10.99 -3.31
C LEU A 157 -4.70 12.22 -3.80
N GLU A 158 -5.17 12.93 -4.82
CA GLU A 158 -4.55 14.16 -5.32
C GLU A 158 -4.57 15.28 -4.27
N GLU A 159 -5.72 15.48 -3.59
CA GLU A 159 -5.88 16.48 -2.51
C GLU A 159 -4.89 16.24 -1.35
N HIS A 160 -4.61 14.97 -1.06
CA HIS A 160 -3.72 14.57 0.02
C HIS A 160 -2.26 14.36 -0.42
N GLY A 161 -1.90 14.76 -1.64
CA GLY A 161 -0.54 14.68 -2.16
C GLY A 161 -0.03 13.25 -2.33
N LEU A 162 -0.93 12.27 -2.46
CA LEU A 162 -0.58 10.87 -2.69
C LEU A 162 -0.35 10.52 -4.16
N VAL A 163 -0.79 11.41 -5.06
CA VAL A 163 -0.57 11.34 -6.52
C VAL A 163 -0.11 12.71 -7.00
N SER A 164 0.91 12.77 -7.86
CA SER A 164 1.37 14.03 -8.44
C SER A 164 0.50 14.44 -9.62
N LYS A 165 0.10 15.72 -9.72
CA LYS A 165 -0.69 16.27 -10.85
C LYS A 165 -0.10 16.01 -12.26
N LYS A 166 1.20 15.69 -12.34
CA LYS A 166 1.89 15.35 -13.60
C LYS A 166 1.58 13.93 -14.08
N GLU A 167 1.35 12.98 -13.18
CA GLU A 167 1.00 11.60 -13.54
C GLU A 167 -0.41 11.51 -14.14
N SER A 168 -1.26 12.49 -13.84
CA SER A 168 -2.62 12.62 -14.37
C SER A 168 -2.70 12.92 -15.88
N ARG A 169 -1.59 13.27 -16.56
CA ARG A 169 -1.57 13.60 -18.00
C ARG A 169 -1.15 12.47 -18.93
N VAL A 170 -0.72 11.32 -18.40
CA VAL A 170 -0.24 10.19 -19.22
C VAL A 170 -1.37 9.24 -19.64
N LEU A 171 -2.56 9.35 -19.06
CA LEU A 171 -3.67 8.40 -19.28
C LEU A 171 -4.65 8.79 -20.41
N THR A 172 -4.36 9.78 -21.25
CA THR A 172 -5.29 10.18 -22.33
C THR A 172 -4.89 9.78 -23.74
N ASP A 173 -3.74 9.17 -23.98
CA ASP A 173 -3.36 8.72 -25.33
C ASP A 173 -2.82 7.29 -25.28
N GLU A 174 -3.72 6.32 -25.48
CA GLU A 174 -3.54 5.13 -26.32
C GLU A 174 -4.84 4.30 -26.24
N LEU A 175 -5.81 4.68 -27.09
CA LEU A 175 -6.80 3.75 -27.60
C LEU A 175 -6.10 2.93 -28.69
N ASP A 176 -5.97 1.61 -28.49
CA ASP A 176 -6.49 0.65 -29.46
C ASP A 176 -6.46 -0.81 -28.95
N THR A 177 -7.68 -1.37 -28.95
CA THR A 177 -8.09 -2.75 -29.27
C THR A 177 -7.80 -3.93 -28.31
N ASP A 178 -8.93 -4.43 -27.79
CA ASP A 178 -9.33 -5.82 -27.58
C ASP A 178 -8.58 -6.68 -26.55
N SER A 179 -9.02 -6.55 -25.31
CA SER A 179 -9.25 -7.71 -24.44
C SER A 179 -10.45 -7.41 -23.54
N GLU A 180 -11.59 -8.03 -23.86
CA GLU A 180 -12.79 -8.04 -23.01
C GLU A 180 -12.49 -8.72 -21.66
N CYS A 181 -11.96 -7.95 -20.72
CA CYS A 181 -12.11 -8.24 -19.31
C CYS A 181 -13.44 -7.62 -18.88
N VAL A 182 -14.55 -8.30 -19.18
CA VAL A 182 -15.86 -7.94 -18.62
C VAL A 182 -15.81 -8.26 -17.13
N GLY A 183 -15.30 -7.32 -16.34
CA GLY A 183 -15.60 -7.27 -14.91
C GLY A 183 -17.11 -7.25 -14.76
N ARG A 184 -17.64 -8.12 -13.90
CA ARG A 184 -19.10 -8.26 -13.72
C ARG A 184 -19.69 -6.88 -13.40
N PRO A 185 -20.73 -6.44 -14.13
CA PRO A 185 -21.45 -5.21 -13.81
C PRO A 185 -21.90 -5.23 -12.35
N TRP A 186 -21.79 -4.09 -11.66
CA TRP A 186 -22.21 -3.92 -10.25
C TRP A 186 -23.62 -4.46 -9.98
N ASP A 187 -24.53 -4.28 -10.93
CA ASP A 187 -25.93 -4.74 -10.86
C ASP A 187 -26.06 -6.27 -10.88
N GLU A 188 -25.07 -6.97 -11.43
CA GLU A 188 -25.02 -8.44 -11.53
C GLU A 188 -24.36 -9.08 -10.30
N LEU A 189 -23.57 -8.33 -9.54
CA LEU A 189 -23.15 -8.75 -8.21
C LEU A 189 -24.29 -8.56 -7.22
N LEU A 190 -25.08 -7.48 -7.34
CA LEU A 190 -26.25 -7.20 -6.50
C LEU A 190 -27.36 -8.28 -6.57
N SER A 191 -27.42 -9.09 -7.63
CA SER A 191 -28.37 -10.21 -7.75
C SER A 191 -27.95 -11.48 -7.00
N ILE A 192 -26.71 -11.55 -6.48
CA ILE A 192 -26.32 -12.56 -5.47
C ILE A 192 -26.93 -12.22 -4.10
N PHE A 193 -27.42 -11.00 -3.92
CA PHE A 193 -27.95 -10.49 -2.66
C PHE A 193 -29.49 -10.66 -2.50
N SER A 194 -30.16 -11.47 -3.33
CA SER A 194 -31.59 -11.80 -3.20
C SER A 194 -31.87 -13.28 -2.99
#